data_AF-A0A0F9GS73-F1
#
_entry.id   AF-A0A0F9GS73-F1
#
_cell.length_a   1.000
_cell.length_b   1.000
_cell.length_c   1.000
_cell.angle_alpha   90.00
_cell.angle_beta   90.00
_cell.angle_gamma   90.00
#
_symmetry.space_group_name_H-M   'P 1'
#
loop_
_entity.id
_entity.type
_entity.pdbx_description
1 polymer ?
#
loop_
_entity_poly.entity_id
_entity_poly.type
_entity_poly.pdbx_seq_one_letter_code
_entity_poly.pdbx_strand_id
1 'polypeptide(L)' 'MILHTYSLSLFHWIFMVVGGIVLIVLNLFIAKYIHKDAIRRGIKNSEFWLLIGFILGVLGLLLYFLVRKNYDENQS' A
#
# COMPACT_ATOMS: atom_id res chain seq x y z
N MET A 1 -14.84 -39.00 18.94
CA MET A 1 -13.94 -38.07 18.23
C MET A 1 -14.80 -36.96 17.65
N ILE A 2 -15.12 -35.94 18.45
CA ILE A 2 -15.94 -34.81 18.00
C ILE A 2 -14.97 -33.88 17.27
N LEU A 3 -15.04 -33.86 15.94
CA LEU A 3 -14.41 -32.78 15.18
C LEU A 3 -15.04 -31.48 15.68
N HIS A 4 -14.26 -30.67 16.40
CA HIS A 4 -14.50 -29.23 16.48
C HIS A 4 -14.32 -28.70 15.05
N THR A 5 -15.34 -28.86 14.23
CA THR A 5 -15.49 -28.11 12.99
C THR A 5 -15.53 -26.65 13.44
N TYR A 6 -14.43 -25.94 13.20
CA TYR A 6 -14.36 -24.50 13.26
C TYR A 6 -15.44 -23.96 12.33
N SER A 7 -16.66 -23.82 12.85
CA SER A 7 -17.67 -22.98 12.24
C SER A 7 -17.16 -21.55 12.41
N LEU A 8 -16.17 -21.18 11.58
CA LEU A 8 -15.89 -19.81 11.24
C LEU A 8 -17.24 -19.23 10.85
N SER A 9 -17.90 -18.59 11.83
CA SER A 9 -19.27 -18.17 11.65
C SER A 9 -19.33 -17.26 10.44
N LEU A 10 -20.50 -17.19 9.79
CA LEU A 10 -20.70 -16.36 8.61
C LEU A 10 -20.18 -14.92 8.81
N PHE A 11 -20.20 -14.44 10.06
CA PHE A 11 -19.61 -13.17 10.50
C PHE A 11 -18.09 -13.07 10.28
N HIS A 12 -17.31 -14.11 10.55
CA HIS A 12 -15.85 -14.10 10.34
C HIS A 12 -15.48 -13.99 8.86
N TRP A 13 -16.25 -14.66 7.99
CA TRP A 13 -16.08 -14.56 6.54
C TRP A 13 -16.38 -13.15 6.04
N ILE A 14 -17.47 -12.54 6.49
CA ILE A 14 -17.81 -11.15 6.18
C ILE A 14 -16.70 -10.21 6.67
N PHE A 15 -16.22 -10.41 7.91
CA PHE A 15 -15.16 -9.58 8.48
C PHE A 15 -13.85 -9.69 7.68
N MET A 16 -13.46 -10.89 7.23
CA MET A 16 -12.28 -11.07 6.39
C MET A 16 -12.44 -10.41 5.03
N VAL A 17 -13.60 -10.52 4.39
CA VAL A 17 -13.86 -9.87 3.09
C VAL A 17 -13.83 -8.35 3.23
N VAL A 18 -14.54 -7.79 4.21
CA VAL A 18 -14.56 -6.34 4.46
C VAL A 18 -13.17 -5.83 4.83
N GLY A 19 -12.47 -6.52 5.73
CA GLY A 19 -11.09 -6.18 6.09
C GLY A 19 -10.14 -6.22 4.91
N GLY A 20 -10.25 -7.24 4.05
CA GLY A 20 -9.49 -7.35 2.81
C GLY A 20 -9.76 -6.19 1.84
N ILE A 21 -11.02 -5.82 1.64
CA ILE A 21 -11.40 -4.68 0.80
C ILE A 21 -10.82 -3.38 1.36
N VAL A 22 -10.93 -3.14 2.67
CA VAL A 22 -10.36 -1.96 3.32
C VAL A 22 -8.85 -1.89 3.12
N LEU A 23 -8.14 -3.02 3.26
CA LEU A 23 -6.69 -3.08 3.03
C LEU A 23 -6.32 -2.80 1.58
N ILE A 24 -7.06 -3.32 0.61
CA ILE A 24 -6.83 -3.06 -0.82
C ILE A 24 -7.06 -1.57 -1.13
N VAL A 25 -8.16 -1.01 -0.64
CA VAL A 25 -8.50 0.41 -0.82
C VAL A 25 -7.41 1.29 -0.20
N LEU A 26 -6.95 0.96 1.01
CA LEU A 26 -5.86 1.67 1.68
C LEU A 26 -4.56 1.63 0.84
N ASN A 27 -4.19 0.46 0.29
CA ASN A 27 -3.03 0.32 -0.59
C ASN A 27 -3.16 1.18 -1.85
N LEU A 28 -4.34 1.22 -2.47
CA LEU A 28 -4.60 2.07 -3.64
C LEU A 28 -4.45 3.56 -3.29
N PHE A 29 -4.91 4.00 -2.12
CA PHE A 29 -4.71 5.38 -1.66
C PHE A 29 -3.23 5.71 -1.44
N ILE A 30 -2.47 4.79 -0.84
CA ILE A 30 -1.03 4.95 -0.62
C ILE A 30 -0.29 5.05 -1.95
N ALA A 31 -0.53 4.12 -2.87
CA ALA A 31 0.10 4.11 -4.19
C ALA A 31 -0.22 5.39 -4.97
N LYS A 32 -1.49 5.82 -4.95
CA LYS A 32 -1.92 7.08 -5.58
C LYS A 32 -1.25 8.31 -4.96
N TYR A 33 -1.11 8.34 -3.64
CA TYR A 33 -0.44 9.42 -2.93
C TYR A 33 1.03 9.53 -3.34
N ILE A 34 1.76 8.41 -3.27
CA ILE A 34 3.19 8.33 -3.63
C ILE A 34 3.39 8.76 -5.08
N HIS A 35 2.60 8.23 -6.01
CA HIS A 35 2.70 8.58 -7.42
C HIS A 35 2.45 10.06 -7.68
N LYS A 36 1.40 10.62 -7.07
CA LYS A 36 1.07 12.05 -7.21
C LYS A 36 2.17 12.94 -6.63
N ASP A 37 2.78 12.55 -5.52
CA ASP A 37 3.91 13.28 -4.93
C ASP A 37 5.18 13.17 -5.81
N ALA A 38 5.45 11.98 -6.36
CA ALA A 38 6.58 11.73 -7.23
C ALA A 38 6.51 12.54 -8.53
N ILE A 39 5.32 12.64 -9.15
CA ILE A 39 5.10 13.51 -10.31
C ILE A 39 5.31 14.98 -9.96
N ARG A 40 4.80 15.44 -8.81
CA ARG A 40 4.97 16.83 -8.36
C ARG A 40 6.44 17.21 -8.17
N ARG A 41 7.29 16.24 -7.84
CA ARG A 41 8.75 16.40 -7.67
C ARG A 41 9.55 16.12 -8.95
N GLY A 42 8.89 15.84 -10.07
CA GLY A 42 9.57 15.57 -11.34
C GLY A 42 10.39 14.27 -11.37
N ILE A 43 10.08 13.29 -10.50
CA ILE A 43 10.78 12.02 -10.46
C ILE A 43 10.41 11.22 -11.74
N LYS A 44 11.40 10.99 -12.62
CA LYS A 44 11.21 10.24 -13.89
C LYS A 44 10.59 8.85 -13.69
N ASN A 45 10.92 8.17 -12.58
CA ASN A 45 10.47 6.80 -12.29
C ASN A 45 9.22 6.77 -11.38
N SER A 46 8.28 7.70 -11.56
CA SER A 46 7.07 7.79 -10.73
C SER A 46 6.17 6.54 -10.81
N GLU A 47 6.12 5.87 -11.96
CA GLU A 47 5.38 4.61 -12.18
C GLU A 47 5.94 3.46 -11.33
N PHE A 48 7.27 3.40 -11.17
CA PHE A 48 7.92 2.39 -10.33
C PHE A 48 7.55 2.56 -8.86
N TRP A 49 7.44 3.81 -8.41
CA TRP A 49 7.00 4.15 -7.05
C TRP A 49 5.53 3.84 -6.80
N LEU A 50 4.68 3.91 -7.82
CA LEU A 50 3.28 3.46 -7.74
C LEU A 50 3.21 1.95 -7.49
N LEU A 51 3.98 1.17 -8.26
CA LEU A 51 4.06 -0.30 -8.12
C LEU A 51 4.60 -0.70 -6.74
N ILE A 52 5.67 -0.05 -6.29
CA ILE A 52 6.23 -0.23 -4.95
C ILE A 52 5.20 0.09 -3.87
N GLY A 53 4.52 1.24 -3.98
CA GLY A 53 3.49 1.64 -3.03
C GLY A 53 2.29 0.69 -2.99
N PHE A 54 1.96 0.06 -4.12
CA PHE A 54 0.85 -0.89 -4.21
C PHE A 54 1.21 -2.27 -3.65
N ILE A 55 2.40 -2.79 -3.95
CA ILE A 55 2.84 -4.12 -3.52
C ILE A 55 3.25 -4.12 -2.05
N LEU A 56 4.01 -3.11 -1.62
CA LEU A 56 4.53 -3.02 -0.26
C LEU A 56 3.61 -2.25 0.68
N GLY A 57 2.62 -1.52 0.15
CA GLY A 57 1.70 -0.73 0.94
C GLY A 57 2.38 0.29 1.82
N VAL A 58 2.12 0.19 3.12
CA VAL A 58 2.71 1.06 4.14
C VAL A 58 4.24 1.00 4.12
N LEU A 59 4.84 -0.17 3.86
CA LEU A 59 6.29 -0.28 3.74
C LEU A 59 6.82 0.47 2.51
N GLY A 60 6.07 0.43 1.40
CA GLY A 60 6.40 1.20 0.19
C GLY A 60 6.34 2.71 0.43
N LEU A 61 5.38 3.16 1.24
CA LEU A 61 5.29 4.55 1.68
C LEU A 61 6.49 4.96 2.53
N LEU A 62 6.87 4.14 3.52
CA LEU A 62 8.03 4.44 4.37
C LEU A 62 9.33 4.51 3.55
N LEU A 63 9.53 3.58 2.62
CA LEU A 63 10.67 3.61 1.69
C LEU A 63 10.66 4.88 0.83
N TYR A 64 9.50 5.28 0.32
CA TYR A 64 9.37 6.53 -0.44
C TYR A 64 9.76 7.74 0.39
N PHE A 65 9.29 7.83 1.64
CA PHE A 65 9.66 8.91 2.56
C PHE A 65 11.15 8.95 2.89
N LEU A 66 11.83 7.80 2.89
CA LEU A 66 13.26 7.72 3.18
C LEU A 66 14.10 8.12 1.97
N VAL A 67 13.73 7.65 0.78
CA VAL A 67 14.46 7.94 -0.46
C VAL A 67 14.14 9.34 -1.01
N ARG A 68 12.94 9.89 -0.77
CA ARG A 68 12.54 11.19 -1.32
C ARG A 68 13.52 12.33 -0.99
N LYS A 69 14.19 12.28 0.17
CA LYS A 69 15.17 13.30 0.57
C LYS A 69 16.36 13.37 -0.40
N ASN A 70 16.77 12.22 -0.95
CA ASN A 70 17.88 12.15 -1.90
C ASN A 70 17.51 12.72 -3.28
N TYR A 71 16.23 12.70 -3.66
CA TYR A 71 15.79 13.32 -4.92
C TYR A 71 15.80 14.85 -4.84
N ASP A 72 15.50 15.42 -3.66
CA ASP A 72 15.54 16.86 -3.45
C ASP A 72 16.98 17.40 -3.52
N GLU A 73 17.96 16.66 -2.97
CA GLU A 73 19.39 17.04 -2.97
C GLU A 73 20.06 16.93 -4.36
N ASN A 74 19.60 16.01 -5.22
CA ASN A 74 20.18 15.84 -6.57
C ASN A 74 19.58 16.78 -7.63
N GLN A 75 18.56 17.58 -7.29
CA GLN A 75 17.96 18.56 -8.18
C GLN A 75 18.44 20.01 -7.93
N SER A 76 19.33 20.24 -6.94
CA SER A 76 20.02 21.52 -6.70
C SER A 76 21.41 21.54 -7.32
#